data_AF-A0A365H734-F1
#
_entry.id   AF-A0A365H734-F1
#
_cell.length_a   1.000
_cell.length_b   1.000
_cell.length_c   1.000
_cell.angle_alpha   90.00
_cell.angle_beta   90.00
_cell.angle_gamma   90.00
#
_symmetry.space_group_name_H-M   'P 1'
#
loop_
_entity.id
_entity.type
_entity.pdbx_description
1 polymer ?
#
loop_
_entity_poly.entity_id
_entity_poly.type
_entity_poly.pdbx_seq_one_letter_code
_entity_poly.pdbx_strand_id
1 'polypeptide(L)'
;MRSCTGIILGADRHRLVLQSGTDEIRLELTPDTRVWYGGRTGLEALRPGREAIVRPRDDGPGVDRIWVDITRVTGTILSRGQDAIEVDAGPHRAHTQVLLPRQALERVLVRHPQLEPGHLIDVIGTRSPDGTLAARPGTAQPWHPAATVQAAGPLHGTATWSDLGHRRGAAYPAVDPEGDSGGCPDARAGCVALPYLSLGHDLIVRNSCTERAAAVPVVQCGCVAARFCDRCVECGTSPRGRLVELSPADYADLGGDLDTGCFNVTLEVSR
;
A
#
# COMPACT_ATOMS: atom_id res chain seq x y z
N MET A 1 10.86 -4.54 17.60
CA MET A 1 9.68 -5.44 17.47
C MET A 1 9.14 -5.29 16.05
N ARG A 2 8.53 -6.32 15.45
CA ARG A 2 7.89 -6.18 14.12
C ARG A 2 6.49 -5.60 14.29
N SER A 3 6.02 -4.93 13.24
CA SER A 3 4.64 -4.48 13.09
C SER A 3 3.69 -5.66 13.17
N CYS A 4 2.49 -5.43 13.69
CA CYS A 4 1.46 -6.45 13.76
C CYS A 4 0.16 -5.94 13.14
N THR A 5 -0.63 -6.88 12.65
CA THR A 5 -1.95 -6.63 12.07
C THR A 5 -2.96 -7.48 12.82
N GLY A 6 -4.12 -6.93 13.15
CA GLY A 6 -5.14 -7.69 13.85
C GLY A 6 -6.43 -6.91 14.08
N ILE A 7 -7.40 -7.60 14.67
CA ILE A 7 -8.68 -7.02 15.07
C ILE A 7 -8.56 -6.43 16.47
N ILE A 8 -9.02 -5.19 16.66
CA ILE A 8 -9.05 -4.56 17.97
C ILE A 8 -10.04 -5.31 18.86
N LEU A 9 -9.58 -5.79 20.02
CA LEU A 9 -10.44 -6.37 21.06
C LEU A 9 -10.84 -5.32 22.10
N GLY A 10 -9.98 -4.33 22.33
CA GLY A 10 -10.22 -3.23 23.26
C GLY A 10 -9.05 -2.26 23.28
N ALA A 11 -9.33 -1.01 23.64
CA ALA A 11 -8.32 0.02 23.82
C ALA A 11 -8.72 0.97 24.95
N ASP A 12 -7.72 1.40 25.72
CA ASP A 12 -7.80 2.52 26.65
C ASP A 12 -6.64 3.50 26.40
N ARG A 13 -6.42 4.45 27.30
CA ARG A 13 -5.38 5.48 27.13
C ARG A 13 -3.93 4.96 27.20
N HIS A 14 -3.72 3.77 27.74
CA HIS A 14 -2.40 3.19 28.03
C HIS A 14 -2.18 1.85 27.34
N ARG A 15 -3.25 1.21 26.85
CA ARG A 15 -3.17 -0.13 26.28
C ARG A 15 -4.08 -0.33 25.09
N LEU A 16 -3.55 -1.03 24.10
CA LEU A 16 -4.29 -1.61 22.98
C LEU A 16 -4.20 -3.14 23.06
N VAL A 17 -5.31 -3.81 22.80
CA VAL A 17 -5.39 -5.26 22.69
C VAL A 17 -5.85 -5.63 21.28
N LEU A 18 -5.04 -6.44 20.58
CA LEU A 18 -5.32 -6.92 19.24
C LEU A 18 -5.43 -8.45 19.23
N GLN A 19 -6.33 -8.96 18.41
CA GLN A 19 -6.33 -10.35 17.97
C GLN A 19 -5.60 -10.45 16.63
N SER A 20 -4.45 -11.11 16.63
CA SER A 20 -3.61 -11.35 15.44
C SER A 20 -3.60 -12.86 15.16
N GLY A 21 -4.42 -13.30 14.20
CA GLY A 21 -4.66 -14.73 14.00
C GLY A 21 -5.35 -15.34 15.22
N THR A 22 -4.73 -16.36 15.84
CA THR A 22 -5.23 -16.99 17.06
C THR A 22 -4.73 -16.31 18.34
N ASP A 23 -3.77 -15.40 18.23
CA ASP A 23 -3.06 -14.84 19.37
C ASP A 23 -3.62 -13.48 19.79
N GLU A 24 -3.67 -13.25 21.11
CA GLU A 24 -3.95 -11.94 21.68
C GLU A 24 -2.63 -11.20 21.96
N ILE A 25 -2.47 -10.03 21.34
CA ILE A 25 -1.30 -9.16 21.52
C ILE A 25 -1.71 -7.94 22.33
N ARG A 26 -0.92 -7.62 23.36
CA ARG A 26 -1.12 -6.47 24.25
C ARG A 26 0.00 -5.47 24.04
N LEU A 27 -0.37 -4.25 23.72
CA LEU A 27 0.55 -3.21 23.30
C LEU A 27 0.38 -1.98 24.19
N GLU A 28 1.50 -1.42 24.64
CA GLU A 28 1.52 -0.21 25.45
C GLU A 28 1.37 1.02 24.55
N LEU A 29 0.42 1.89 24.90
CA LEU A 29 0.21 3.18 24.27
C LEU A 29 0.91 4.25 25.09
N THR A 30 1.58 5.15 24.39
CA THR A 30 2.24 6.31 24.99
C THR A 30 1.54 7.59 24.52
N PRO A 31 1.74 8.74 25.18
CA PRO A 31 1.22 10.01 24.70
C PRO A 31 1.69 10.38 23.27
N ASP A 32 2.84 9.84 22.84
CA ASP A 32 3.37 10.05 21.49
C ASP A 32 2.77 9.09 20.44
N THR A 33 1.95 8.11 20.84
CA THR A 33 1.38 7.15 19.92
C THR A 33 0.42 7.83 18.96
N ARG A 34 0.71 7.76 17.66
CA ARG A 34 -0.07 8.43 16.62
C ARG A 34 -1.04 7.45 15.98
N VAL A 35 -2.33 7.78 16.06
CA VAL A 35 -3.42 7.01 15.44
C VAL A 35 -3.87 7.70 14.18
N TRP A 36 -4.02 6.94 13.09
CA TRP A 36 -4.62 7.38 11.83
C TRP A 36 -5.91 6.62 11.56
N TYR A 37 -6.97 7.37 11.21
CA TYR A 37 -8.24 6.84 10.71
C TYR A 37 -8.86 7.79 9.69
N GLY A 38 -8.51 7.61 8.41
CA GLY A 38 -9.07 8.42 7.31
C GLY A 38 -8.73 9.90 7.40
N GLY A 39 -7.54 10.22 7.92
CA GLY A 39 -7.09 11.60 8.20
C GLY A 39 -7.55 12.15 9.55
N ARG A 40 -8.35 11.41 10.32
CA ARG A 40 -8.64 11.72 11.73
C ARG A 40 -7.59 11.07 12.63
N THR A 41 -7.32 11.71 13.76
CA THR A 41 -6.36 11.25 14.77
C THR A 41 -7.05 11.13 16.12
N GLY A 42 -6.71 10.10 16.89
CA GLY A 42 -7.16 9.96 18.27
C GLY A 42 -7.55 8.54 18.66
N LEU A 43 -7.61 8.28 19.97
CA LEU A 43 -7.91 6.97 20.52
C LEU A 43 -9.36 6.53 20.28
N GLU A 44 -10.27 7.47 19.99
CA GLU A 44 -11.68 7.18 19.68
C GLU A 44 -11.87 6.36 18.39
N ALA A 45 -10.83 6.30 17.55
CA ALA A 45 -10.77 5.43 16.38
C ALA A 45 -10.54 3.96 16.76
N LEU A 46 -9.94 3.68 17.92
CA LEU A 46 -9.56 2.36 18.40
C LEU A 46 -10.77 1.62 18.99
N ARG A 47 -11.74 1.27 18.14
CA ARG A 47 -12.97 0.57 18.57
C ARG A 47 -12.83 -0.94 18.37
N PRO A 48 -13.39 -1.76 19.28
CA PRO A 48 -13.44 -3.20 19.08
C PRO A 48 -14.08 -3.61 17.74
N GLY A 49 -13.57 -4.69 17.15
CA GLY A 49 -14.05 -5.25 15.88
C GLY A 49 -13.44 -4.61 14.63
N ARG A 50 -12.67 -3.52 14.77
CA ARG A 50 -11.97 -2.86 13.65
C ARG A 50 -10.61 -3.48 13.40
N GLU A 51 -10.12 -3.41 12.18
CA GLU A 51 -8.77 -3.86 11.86
C GLU A 51 -7.76 -2.74 12.17
N ALA A 52 -6.60 -3.12 12.69
CA ALA A 52 -5.51 -2.20 12.93
C ALA A 52 -4.18 -2.80 12.50
N ILE A 53 -3.34 -1.95 11.91
CA ILE A 53 -1.92 -2.21 11.70
C ILE A 53 -1.15 -1.34 12.67
N VAL A 54 -0.22 -1.94 13.41
CA VAL A 54 0.52 -1.26 14.47
C VAL A 54 2.00 -1.39 14.21
N ARG A 55 2.69 -0.24 14.18
CA ARG A 55 4.16 -0.17 14.17
C ARG A 55 4.66 0.13 15.59
N PRO A 56 5.47 -0.75 16.19
CA PRO A 56 6.10 -0.49 17.48
C PRO A 56 7.13 0.63 17.37
N ARG A 57 7.51 1.24 18.50
CA ARG A 57 8.63 2.18 18.56
C ARG A 57 9.94 1.45 18.25
N ASP A 58 10.86 2.17 17.62
CA ASP A 58 12.18 1.65 17.33
C ASP A 58 13.08 1.64 18.57
N ASP A 59 12.98 2.69 19.39
CA ASP A 59 13.89 2.97 20.51
C ASP A 59 13.35 2.53 21.88
N GLY A 60 12.55 1.47 21.95
CA GLY A 60 12.08 0.93 23.23
C GLY A 60 10.66 0.36 23.21
N PRO A 61 10.06 0.14 24.39
CA PRO A 61 8.71 -0.39 24.50
C PRO A 61 7.68 0.62 24.00
N GLY A 62 6.53 0.10 23.54
CA GLY A 62 5.37 0.88 23.15
C GLY A 62 5.16 1.02 21.64
N VAL A 63 4.08 1.71 21.30
CA VAL A 63 3.60 1.88 19.92
C VAL A 63 3.93 3.27 19.38
N ASP A 64 4.49 3.34 18.16
CA ASP A 64 4.71 4.61 17.43
C ASP A 64 3.46 4.97 16.61
N ARG A 65 3.03 4.07 15.71
CA ARG A 65 1.91 4.31 14.78
C ARG A 65 0.85 3.23 14.88
N ILE A 66 -0.40 3.67 14.73
CA ILE A 66 -1.56 2.79 14.53
C ILE A 66 -2.34 3.30 13.34
N TRP A 67 -2.62 2.43 12.36
CA TRP A 67 -3.53 2.72 11.26
C TRP A 67 -4.75 1.83 11.37
N VAL A 68 -5.93 2.46 11.51
CA VAL A 68 -7.21 1.76 11.70
C VAL A 68 -7.95 1.68 10.38
N ASP A 69 -8.40 0.48 10.01
CA ASP A 69 -9.12 0.14 8.78
C ASP A 69 -8.48 0.69 7.50
N ILE A 70 -7.18 0.98 7.53
CA ILE A 70 -6.49 1.60 6.41
C ILE A 70 -6.50 0.66 5.20
N THR A 71 -6.79 1.22 4.04
CA THR A 71 -6.76 0.49 2.78
C THR A 71 -6.28 1.40 1.66
N ARG A 72 -5.81 0.78 0.58
CA ARG A 72 -5.37 1.46 -0.62
C ARG A 72 -6.01 0.80 -1.83
N VAL A 73 -6.63 1.63 -2.67
CA VAL A 73 -7.21 1.19 -3.93
C VAL A 73 -6.38 1.76 -5.05
N THR A 74 -5.77 0.87 -5.84
CA THR A 74 -4.98 1.19 -7.01
C THR A 74 -5.57 0.43 -8.19
N GLY A 75 -5.90 1.12 -9.28
CA GLY A 75 -6.56 0.47 -10.41
C GLY A 75 -6.99 1.39 -11.54
N THR A 76 -7.85 0.88 -12.40
CA THR A 76 -8.45 1.61 -13.53
C THR A 76 -9.90 1.92 -13.21
N ILE A 77 -10.32 3.17 -13.42
CA ILE A 77 -11.71 3.59 -13.22
C ILE A 77 -12.58 2.90 -14.28
N LEU A 78 -13.63 2.20 -13.84
CA LEU A 78 -14.61 1.54 -14.70
C LEU A 78 -15.82 2.43 -14.95
N SER A 79 -16.29 3.13 -13.90
CA SER A 79 -17.45 4.01 -13.96
C SER A 79 -17.36 5.10 -12.90
N ARG A 80 -18.08 6.20 -13.13
CA ARG A 80 -18.16 7.36 -12.22
C ARG A 80 -19.63 7.65 -11.90
N GLY A 81 -19.99 7.50 -10.63
CA GLY A 81 -21.24 8.01 -10.07
C GLY A 81 -21.09 9.44 -9.56
N GLN A 82 -22.07 9.92 -8.79
CA GLN A 82 -22.04 11.27 -8.23
C GLN A 82 -20.96 11.43 -7.14
N ASP A 83 -20.84 10.46 -6.25
CA ASP A 83 -19.97 10.45 -5.07
C ASP A 83 -19.15 9.16 -4.95
N ALA A 84 -19.25 8.24 -5.92
CA ALA A 84 -18.45 7.02 -5.98
C ALA A 84 -17.82 6.78 -7.36
N ILE A 85 -16.73 6.01 -7.40
CA ILE A 85 -16.17 5.40 -8.61
C ILE A 85 -16.06 3.90 -8.43
N GLU A 86 -16.29 3.15 -9.50
CA GLU A 86 -15.94 1.73 -9.54
C GLU A 86 -14.52 1.58 -10.10
N VAL A 87 -13.72 0.74 -9.46
CA VAL A 87 -12.31 0.55 -9.82
C VAL A 87 -12.03 -0.92 -10.07
N ASP A 88 -11.45 -1.20 -11.24
CA ASP A 88 -10.80 -2.47 -11.53
C ASP A 88 -9.38 -2.45 -10.95
N ALA A 89 -9.20 -3.19 -9.86
CA ALA A 89 -7.92 -3.34 -9.17
C ALA A 89 -7.00 -4.42 -9.77
N GLY A 90 -7.38 -4.96 -10.93
CA GLY A 90 -6.67 -5.99 -11.69
C GLY A 90 -7.06 -7.41 -11.30
N PRO A 91 -6.52 -8.43 -12.00
CA PRO A 91 -6.98 -9.83 -11.90
C PRO A 91 -6.73 -10.49 -10.54
N HIS A 92 -5.91 -9.90 -9.68
CA HIS A 92 -5.57 -10.45 -8.37
C HIS A 92 -6.23 -9.71 -7.20
N ARG A 93 -7.07 -8.70 -7.50
CA ARG A 93 -7.78 -7.92 -6.50
C ARG A 93 -9.22 -7.75 -6.96
N ALA A 94 -10.15 -7.73 -6.01
CA ALA A 94 -11.55 -7.56 -6.36
C ALA A 94 -11.79 -6.16 -6.96
N HIS A 95 -12.76 -6.07 -7.86
CA HIS A 95 -13.36 -4.77 -8.19
C HIS A 95 -13.88 -4.13 -6.89
N THR A 96 -13.69 -2.82 -6.78
CA THR A 96 -14.03 -2.12 -5.54
C THR A 96 -14.63 -0.76 -5.83
N GLN A 97 -15.63 -0.42 -5.02
CA GLN A 97 -16.20 0.91 -5.00
C GLN A 97 -15.36 1.82 -4.11
N VAL A 98 -14.98 2.98 -4.64
CA VAL A 98 -14.34 4.06 -3.90
C VAL A 98 -15.35 5.19 -3.74
N LEU A 99 -15.74 5.43 -2.50
CA LEU A 99 -16.54 6.57 -2.10
C LEU A 99 -15.62 7.79 -1.98
N LEU A 100 -16.07 8.92 -2.52
CA LEU A 100 -15.36 10.19 -2.59
C LEU A 100 -16.13 11.26 -1.81
N PRO A 101 -16.03 11.27 -0.47
CA PRO A 101 -16.59 12.36 0.33
C PRO A 101 -16.09 13.70 -0.17
N ARG A 102 -16.95 14.73 -0.15
CA ARG A 102 -16.62 16.06 -0.69
C ARG A 102 -15.27 16.61 -0.21
N GLN A 103 -14.95 16.43 1.07
CA GLN A 103 -13.70 16.88 1.69
C GLN A 103 -12.46 16.16 1.14
N ALA A 104 -12.61 14.90 0.71
CA ALA A 104 -11.53 14.12 0.10
C ALA A 104 -11.47 14.35 -1.42
N LEU A 105 -12.62 14.56 -2.07
CA LEU A 105 -12.72 14.76 -3.52
C LEU A 105 -11.82 15.91 -3.99
N GLU A 106 -11.83 17.06 -3.30
CA GLU A 106 -10.97 18.20 -3.66
C GLU A 106 -9.48 17.82 -3.64
N ARG A 107 -9.04 17.08 -2.62
CA ARG A 107 -7.65 16.60 -2.52
C ARG A 107 -7.31 15.56 -3.56
N VAL A 108 -8.25 14.67 -3.86
CA VAL A 108 -8.09 13.64 -4.90
C VAL A 108 -7.97 14.30 -6.27
N LEU A 109 -8.84 15.26 -6.62
CA LEU A 109 -8.84 15.94 -7.92
C LEU A 109 -7.55 16.74 -8.21
N VAL A 110 -6.86 17.23 -7.18
CA VAL A 110 -5.54 17.87 -7.34
C VAL A 110 -4.51 16.91 -7.94
N ARG A 111 -4.59 15.63 -7.59
CA ARG A 111 -3.64 14.59 -8.03
C ARG A 111 -4.21 13.68 -9.11
N HIS A 112 -5.52 13.54 -9.18
CA HIS A 112 -6.27 12.75 -10.16
C HIS A 112 -7.36 13.62 -10.77
N PRO A 113 -7.00 14.57 -11.65
CA PRO A 113 -7.96 15.50 -12.25
C PRO A 113 -8.98 14.81 -13.16
N GLN A 114 -8.67 13.61 -13.67
CA GLN A 114 -9.53 12.83 -14.54
C GLN A 114 -10.11 11.63 -13.79
N LEU A 115 -11.39 11.72 -13.44
CA LEU A 115 -12.14 10.64 -12.76
C LEU A 115 -13.09 9.89 -13.70
N GLU A 116 -12.75 9.84 -14.99
CA GLU A 116 -13.51 9.17 -16.03
C GLU A 116 -13.04 7.72 -16.25
N PRO A 117 -13.92 6.85 -16.79
CA PRO A 117 -13.55 5.50 -17.18
C PRO A 117 -12.27 5.43 -18.03
N GLY A 118 -11.45 4.41 -17.77
CA GLY A 118 -10.17 4.18 -18.45
C GLY A 118 -8.96 4.89 -17.83
N HIS A 119 -9.16 5.86 -16.93
CA HIS A 119 -8.07 6.52 -16.23
C HIS A 119 -7.62 5.74 -14.99
N LEU A 120 -6.37 5.95 -14.58
CA LEU A 120 -5.81 5.33 -13.39
C LEU A 120 -6.16 6.12 -12.12
N ILE A 121 -6.42 5.40 -11.04
CA ILE A 121 -6.66 5.96 -9.72
C ILE A 121 -5.81 5.25 -8.68
N ASP A 122 -5.32 6.01 -7.72
CA ASP A 122 -4.62 5.49 -6.55
C ASP A 122 -4.99 6.34 -5.33
N VAL A 123 -5.72 5.72 -4.41
CA VAL A 123 -6.24 6.40 -3.22
C VAL A 123 -5.97 5.59 -1.97
N ILE A 124 -5.67 6.31 -0.89
CA ILE A 124 -5.59 5.76 0.46
C ILE A 124 -6.84 6.20 1.20
N GLY A 125 -7.45 5.26 1.89
CA GLY A 125 -8.74 5.44 2.53
C GLY A 125 -8.94 4.49 3.69
N THR A 126 -10.18 4.45 4.17
CA THR A 126 -10.61 3.53 5.23
C THR A 126 -11.66 2.57 4.68
N ARG A 127 -11.60 1.30 5.07
CA ARG A 127 -12.65 0.34 4.78
C ARG A 127 -13.96 0.79 5.44
N SER A 128 -15.05 0.66 4.70
CA SER A 128 -16.42 0.75 5.20
C SER A 128 -17.25 -0.41 4.62
N PRO A 129 -18.43 -0.70 5.20
CA PRO A 129 -19.36 -1.68 4.62
C PRO A 129 -19.76 -1.39 3.17
N ASP A 130 -19.76 -0.10 2.79
CA ASP A 130 -20.20 0.39 1.48
C ASP A 130 -19.02 0.56 0.49
N GLY A 131 -17.81 0.15 0.87
CA GLY A 131 -16.61 0.25 0.03
C GLY A 131 -15.48 1.04 0.70
N THR A 132 -14.57 1.56 -0.12
CA THR A 132 -13.44 2.34 0.39
C THR A 132 -13.80 3.81 0.49
N LEU A 133 -13.78 4.38 1.69
CA LEU A 133 -13.87 5.82 1.89
C LEU A 133 -12.51 6.47 1.63
N ALA A 134 -12.36 7.14 0.48
CA ALA A 134 -11.13 7.83 0.13
C ALA A 134 -10.83 8.96 1.14
N ALA A 135 -9.57 9.04 1.58
CA ALA A 135 -9.09 10.10 2.45
C ALA A 135 -8.14 11.05 1.73
N ARG A 136 -7.25 10.49 0.91
CA ARG A 136 -6.21 11.21 0.15
C ARG A 136 -5.75 10.41 -1.08
N PRO A 137 -5.17 11.07 -2.08
CA PRO A 137 -4.44 10.38 -3.14
C PRO A 137 -3.22 9.65 -2.59
N GLY A 138 -2.96 8.44 -3.11
CA GLY A 138 -1.76 7.65 -2.84
C GLY A 138 -0.59 8.06 -3.75
N THR A 139 -0.89 8.66 -4.91
CA THR A 139 0.11 9.25 -5.82
C THR A 139 -0.50 10.34 -6.71
N ALA A 140 0.28 10.87 -7.66
CA ALA A 140 -0.25 11.64 -8.79
C ALA A 140 -0.64 10.72 -9.95
N GLN A 141 -1.77 11.01 -10.58
CA GLN A 141 -2.24 10.36 -11.79
C GLN A 141 -1.21 10.54 -12.93
N PRO A 142 -0.84 9.47 -13.64
CA PRO A 142 -0.10 9.61 -14.88
C PRO A 142 -0.90 10.43 -15.89
N TRP A 143 -0.23 11.35 -16.58
CA TRP A 143 -0.80 12.23 -17.62
C TRP A 143 -1.10 11.48 -18.94
N HIS A 144 -0.83 10.17 -18.97
CA HIS A 144 -1.11 9.27 -20.08
C HIS A 144 -1.99 8.11 -19.60
N PRO A 145 -2.87 7.57 -20.46
CA PRO A 145 -3.45 6.24 -20.27
C PRO A 145 -2.32 5.19 -20.17
N ALA A 146 -2.57 4.08 -19.47
CA ALA A 146 -1.59 3.09 -18.99
C ALA A 146 -0.67 2.39 -20.04
N ALA A 147 0.08 3.12 -20.86
CA ALA A 147 0.92 2.61 -21.94
C ALA A 147 2.35 3.19 -21.90
N THR A 148 3.28 2.28 -21.60
CA THR A 148 4.66 2.12 -22.11
C THR A 148 5.77 3.12 -21.72
N VAL A 149 6.81 2.65 -21.00
CA VAL A 149 8.20 3.18 -21.01
C VAL A 149 9.19 2.04 -20.66
N GLN A 150 10.48 2.11 -21.03
CA GLN A 150 11.57 1.17 -20.69
C GLN A 150 12.76 1.89 -20.00
N ALA A 151 13.50 1.22 -19.11
CA ALA A 151 14.88 1.56 -18.70
C ALA A 151 15.56 0.40 -17.92
N ALA A 152 16.90 0.27 -18.00
CA ALA A 152 17.72 -0.76 -17.33
C ALA A 152 18.79 -0.15 -16.39
N GLY A 153 19.07 -0.82 -15.27
CA GLY A 153 20.04 -0.47 -14.21
C GLY A 153 19.68 -1.16 -12.87
N PRO A 154 20.44 -0.99 -11.77
CA PRO A 154 19.96 -1.36 -10.44
C PRO A 154 18.60 -0.73 -10.18
N LEU A 155 17.68 -1.51 -9.64
CA LEU A 155 16.27 -1.14 -9.57
C LEU A 155 16.06 -0.14 -8.43
N HIS A 156 16.19 1.13 -8.77
CA HIS A 156 15.80 2.25 -7.94
C HIS A 156 14.44 2.77 -8.39
N GLY A 157 13.54 3.04 -7.45
CA GLY A 157 12.21 3.51 -7.78
C GLY A 157 11.35 3.70 -6.54
N THR A 158 10.06 3.43 -6.69
CA THR A 158 9.09 3.60 -5.61
C THR A 158 8.63 2.25 -5.07
N ALA A 159 8.62 2.09 -3.75
CA ALA A 159 7.81 1.08 -3.10
C ALA A 159 6.48 1.69 -2.67
N THR A 160 5.41 0.96 -2.91
CA THR A 160 4.08 1.22 -2.37
C THR A 160 3.66 0.06 -1.50
N TRP A 161 2.43 0.10 -0.98
CA TRP A 161 1.80 -1.04 -0.32
C TRP A 161 0.44 -1.29 -0.93
N SER A 162 -0.02 -2.53 -0.86
CA SER A 162 -1.35 -2.93 -1.30
C SER A 162 -1.98 -3.84 -0.27
N ASP A 163 -3.30 -3.94 -0.27
CA ASP A 163 -4.01 -4.90 0.55
C ASP A 163 -3.78 -6.33 0.03
N LEU A 164 -2.89 -7.05 0.72
CA LEU A 164 -2.62 -8.48 0.49
C LEU A 164 -3.33 -9.34 1.55
N GLY A 165 -4.35 -8.78 2.21
CA GLY A 165 -4.92 -9.32 3.43
C GLY A 165 -3.88 -9.37 4.56
N HIS A 166 -4.00 -10.38 5.44
CA HIS A 166 -3.04 -10.60 6.53
C HIS A 166 -1.73 -11.27 6.08
N ARG A 167 -1.55 -11.51 4.77
CA ARG A 167 -0.35 -12.16 4.24
C ARG A 167 0.81 -11.15 4.16
N ARG A 168 1.94 -11.50 4.74
CA ARG A 168 3.22 -10.81 4.53
C ARG A 168 3.86 -11.23 3.20
N GLY A 169 4.58 -10.32 2.58
CA GLY A 169 5.16 -10.48 1.26
C GLY A 169 5.01 -9.25 0.38
N ALA A 170 5.26 -9.45 -0.90
CA ALA A 170 5.19 -8.45 -1.94
C ALA A 170 4.31 -8.89 -3.11
N ALA A 171 3.55 -7.97 -3.68
CA ALA A 171 3.10 -8.06 -5.06
C ALA A 171 4.16 -7.43 -5.98
N TYR A 172 4.71 -8.22 -6.90
CA TYR A 172 5.80 -7.80 -7.77
C TYR A 172 5.30 -7.52 -9.20
N PRO A 173 5.64 -6.38 -9.84
CA PRO A 173 5.01 -6.01 -11.11
C PRO A 173 5.40 -6.87 -12.32
N ALA A 174 6.57 -7.54 -12.28
CA ALA A 174 7.07 -8.40 -13.35
C ALA A 174 7.17 -9.86 -12.88
N VAL A 175 6.04 -10.44 -12.45
CA VAL A 175 5.99 -11.89 -12.24
C VAL A 175 5.92 -12.59 -13.61
N ASP A 176 6.73 -13.62 -13.81
CA ASP A 176 6.80 -14.38 -15.05
C ASP A 176 5.42 -14.95 -15.42
N PRO A 177 4.87 -14.62 -16.61
CA PRO A 177 3.56 -15.10 -17.05
C PRO A 177 3.58 -16.55 -17.55
N GLU A 178 4.75 -17.17 -17.74
CA GLU A 178 4.85 -18.53 -18.28
C GLU A 178 4.66 -19.60 -17.20
N GLY A 179 3.97 -20.68 -17.59
CA GLY A 179 3.77 -21.87 -16.75
C GLY A 179 3.05 -21.56 -15.43
N ASP A 180 3.56 -22.15 -14.35
CA ASP A 180 3.00 -22.03 -13.00
C ASP A 180 3.61 -20.87 -12.19
N SER A 181 4.35 -19.97 -12.84
CA SER A 181 5.06 -18.86 -12.18
C SER A 181 4.15 -17.80 -11.57
N GLY A 182 2.87 -17.77 -11.97
CA GLY A 182 1.81 -16.97 -11.36
C GLY A 182 1.64 -15.54 -11.89
N GLY A 183 2.34 -15.17 -12.97
CA GLY A 183 2.19 -13.87 -13.64
C GLY A 183 0.95 -13.77 -14.54
N CYS A 184 0.55 -12.55 -14.89
CA CYS A 184 -0.52 -12.34 -15.88
C CYS A 184 0.06 -12.32 -17.31
N PRO A 185 -0.47 -13.11 -18.25
CA PRO A 185 -0.10 -13.01 -19.67
C PRO A 185 -0.31 -11.61 -20.26
N ASP A 186 -1.35 -10.91 -19.81
CA ASP A 186 -1.70 -9.56 -20.26
C ASP A 186 -1.05 -8.45 -19.41
N ALA A 187 -0.05 -8.78 -18.59
CA ALA A 187 0.70 -7.78 -17.84
C ALA A 187 1.39 -6.82 -18.81
N ARG A 188 1.13 -5.53 -18.65
CA ARG A 188 1.79 -4.50 -19.47
C ARG A 188 3.18 -4.20 -18.91
N ALA A 189 4.13 -3.93 -19.80
CA ALA A 189 5.42 -3.38 -19.42
C ALA A 189 5.22 -2.05 -18.68
N GLY A 190 5.78 -1.95 -17.47
CA GLY A 190 5.77 -0.72 -16.69
C GLY A 190 6.92 0.19 -17.02
N CYS A 191 6.98 1.38 -16.41
CA CYS A 191 8.00 2.37 -16.72
C CYS A 191 9.44 2.02 -16.34
N VAL A 192 9.64 0.89 -15.66
CA VAL A 192 10.94 0.33 -15.28
C VAL A 192 11.04 -1.06 -15.87
N ALA A 193 12.16 -1.39 -16.52
CA ALA A 193 12.39 -2.77 -16.93
C ALA A 193 12.79 -3.57 -15.69
N LEU A 194 11.86 -4.37 -15.21
CA LEU A 194 12.02 -5.26 -14.07
C LEU A 194 12.41 -6.66 -14.59
N PRO A 195 13.35 -7.37 -13.95
CA PRO A 195 13.58 -8.78 -14.23
C PRO A 195 12.33 -9.57 -13.88
N TYR A 196 12.02 -10.59 -14.68
CA TYR A 196 10.95 -11.52 -14.36
C TYR A 196 11.31 -12.38 -13.16
N LEU A 197 10.36 -12.57 -12.25
CA LEU A 197 10.48 -13.42 -11.07
C LEU A 197 9.28 -14.36 -10.99
N SER A 198 9.43 -15.51 -10.33
CA SER A 198 8.28 -16.37 -9.99
C SER A 198 7.77 -16.05 -8.59
N LEU A 199 6.52 -16.41 -8.30
CA LEU A 199 6.02 -16.45 -6.92
C LEU A 199 6.96 -17.30 -6.04
N GLY A 200 7.20 -16.85 -4.82
CA GLY A 200 8.10 -17.46 -3.85
C GLY A 200 9.54 -16.97 -3.88
N HIS A 201 9.97 -16.21 -4.91
CA HIS A 201 11.28 -15.57 -4.90
C HIS A 201 11.38 -14.51 -3.80
N ASP A 202 12.53 -14.43 -3.14
CA ASP A 202 12.81 -13.38 -2.17
C ASP A 202 13.38 -12.12 -2.87
N LEU A 203 12.86 -10.98 -2.45
CA LEU A 203 13.37 -9.66 -2.78
C LEU A 203 14.06 -9.07 -1.55
N ILE A 204 15.29 -8.62 -1.69
CA ILE A 204 15.88 -7.74 -0.67
C ILE A 204 15.38 -6.33 -0.96
N VAL A 205 14.45 -5.88 -0.12
CA VAL A 205 13.81 -4.57 -0.22
C VAL A 205 14.49 -3.62 0.75
N ARG A 206 15.13 -2.56 0.25
CA ARG A 206 15.75 -1.51 1.08
C ARG A 206 15.01 -0.19 0.93
N ASN A 207 14.43 0.30 2.03
CA ASN A 207 13.90 1.65 2.12
C ASN A 207 15.06 2.65 2.18
N SER A 208 15.26 3.42 1.12
CA SER A 208 16.35 4.41 1.00
C SER A 208 16.13 5.65 1.87
N CYS A 209 14.94 5.82 2.45
CA CYS A 209 14.67 6.92 3.38
C CYS A 209 15.13 6.60 4.81
N THR A 210 15.11 5.32 5.20
CA THR A 210 15.36 4.87 6.57
C THR A 210 16.53 3.90 6.69
N GLU A 211 17.12 3.52 5.55
CA GLU A 211 18.14 2.48 5.39
C GLU A 211 17.75 1.08 5.88
N ARG A 212 16.48 0.87 6.22
CA ARG A 212 15.97 -0.45 6.62
C ARG A 212 15.87 -1.36 5.42
N ALA A 213 16.24 -2.63 5.63
CA ALA A 213 16.12 -3.65 4.61
C ALA A 213 15.54 -4.95 5.18
N ALA A 214 14.83 -5.69 4.34
CA ALA A 214 14.30 -7.01 4.67
C ALA A 214 14.24 -7.87 3.40
N ALA A 215 14.41 -9.19 3.57
CA ALA A 215 13.99 -10.17 2.57
C ALA A 215 12.47 -10.32 2.62
N VAL A 216 11.81 -10.15 1.48
CA VAL A 216 10.35 -10.19 1.34
C VAL A 216 10.00 -11.12 0.18
N PRO A 217 9.22 -12.18 0.40
CA PRO A 217 8.84 -13.10 -0.67
C PRO A 217 7.83 -12.44 -1.61
N VAL A 218 7.95 -12.74 -2.90
CA VAL A 218 6.93 -12.42 -3.90
C VAL A 218 5.76 -13.39 -3.72
N VAL A 219 4.61 -12.88 -3.28
CA VAL A 219 3.43 -13.70 -2.95
C VAL A 219 2.26 -13.50 -3.90
N GLN A 220 2.37 -12.50 -4.79
CA GLN A 220 1.31 -12.15 -5.75
C GLN A 220 1.92 -11.42 -6.95
N CYS A 221 1.26 -11.49 -8.11
CA CYS A 221 1.60 -10.62 -9.23
C CYS A 221 1.00 -9.22 -9.01
N GLY A 222 1.85 -8.20 -9.14
CA GLY A 222 1.53 -6.78 -8.99
C GLY A 222 1.36 -6.05 -10.32
N CYS A 223 0.81 -6.70 -11.35
CA CYS A 223 0.76 -6.17 -12.72
C CYS A 223 0.08 -4.79 -12.86
N VAL A 224 -0.82 -4.43 -11.93
CA VAL A 224 -1.44 -3.10 -11.91
C VAL A 224 -0.43 -2.03 -11.50
N ALA A 225 0.49 -2.31 -10.59
CA ALA A 225 1.53 -1.37 -10.18
C ALA A 225 2.45 -0.97 -11.34
N ALA A 226 2.67 -1.87 -12.30
CA ALA A 226 3.43 -1.58 -13.53
C ALA A 226 2.84 -0.40 -14.31
N ARG A 227 1.52 -0.15 -14.21
CA ARG A 227 0.83 0.95 -14.90
C ARG A 227 1.16 2.33 -14.31
N PHE A 228 1.77 2.39 -13.12
CA PHE A 228 2.08 3.63 -12.42
C PHE A 228 3.54 4.02 -12.62
N CYS A 229 3.74 5.14 -13.29
CA CYS A 229 5.03 5.74 -13.62
C CYS A 229 5.35 6.94 -12.73
N ASP A 230 4.76 6.94 -11.53
CA ASP A 230 4.87 7.97 -10.54
C ASP A 230 6.26 7.98 -9.88
N ARG A 231 6.47 9.01 -9.05
CA ARG A 231 7.67 9.15 -8.23
C ARG A 231 7.24 9.35 -6.80
N CYS A 232 7.96 8.73 -5.87
CA CYS A 232 7.88 9.14 -4.48
C CYS A 232 8.78 10.37 -4.26
N VAL A 233 8.30 11.29 -3.41
CA VAL A 233 9.03 12.53 -3.07
C VAL A 233 9.30 12.65 -1.57
N GLU A 234 9.01 11.58 -0.79
CA GLU A 234 9.01 11.62 0.67
C GLU A 234 10.38 11.98 1.27
N CYS A 235 11.45 11.35 0.79
CA CYS A 235 12.83 11.61 1.24
C CYS A 235 13.74 12.11 0.11
N GLY A 236 13.14 12.80 -0.87
CA GLY A 236 13.76 13.12 -2.15
C GLY A 236 13.02 12.45 -3.31
N THR A 237 13.37 12.79 -4.54
CA THR A 237 12.63 12.34 -5.73
C THR A 237 13.17 11.01 -6.24
N SER A 238 12.36 9.95 -6.20
CA SER A 238 12.72 8.66 -6.80
C SER A 238 12.82 8.73 -8.33
N PRO A 239 13.51 7.76 -8.96
CA PRO A 239 13.23 7.42 -10.36
C PRO A 239 11.74 7.09 -10.56
N ARG A 240 11.26 7.20 -11.81
CA ARG A 240 9.87 6.87 -12.13
C ARG A 240 9.63 5.37 -12.02
N GLY A 241 8.44 5.01 -11.55
CA GLY A 241 7.92 3.65 -11.59
C GLY A 241 7.93 2.96 -10.23
N ARG A 242 6.91 2.14 -10.03
CA ARG A 242 6.78 1.27 -8.86
C ARG A 242 7.54 -0.02 -9.09
N LEU A 243 8.38 -0.37 -8.12
CA LEU A 243 9.17 -1.60 -8.18
C LEU A 243 8.50 -2.74 -7.40
N VAL A 244 7.71 -2.41 -6.38
CA VAL A 244 7.07 -3.40 -5.50
C VAL A 244 5.86 -2.80 -4.78
N GLU A 245 4.82 -3.60 -4.57
CA GLU A 245 3.76 -3.31 -3.59
C GLU A 245 3.91 -4.25 -2.40
N LEU A 246 4.27 -3.74 -1.24
CA LEU A 246 4.47 -4.53 -0.04
C LEU A 246 3.14 -4.80 0.68
N SER A 247 3.11 -5.85 1.51
CA SER A 247 2.08 -5.96 2.53
C SER A 247 2.15 -4.75 3.47
N PRO A 248 1.04 -4.30 4.07
CA PRO A 248 1.06 -3.15 4.96
C PRO A 248 2.01 -3.34 6.16
N ALA A 249 2.11 -4.57 6.67
CA ALA A 249 2.99 -4.88 7.80
C ALA A 249 4.48 -4.87 7.41
N ASP A 250 4.86 -5.37 6.22
CA ASP A 250 6.26 -5.31 5.76
C ASP A 250 6.65 -3.87 5.36
N TYR A 251 5.72 -3.12 4.76
CA TYR A 251 5.91 -1.70 4.47
C TYR A 251 6.19 -0.89 5.75
N ALA A 252 5.40 -1.14 6.81
CA ALA A 252 5.60 -0.49 8.11
C ALA A 252 6.90 -0.93 8.80
N ASP A 253 7.28 -2.22 8.70
CA ASP A 253 8.54 -2.74 9.24
C ASP A 253 9.77 -2.07 8.62
N LEU A 254 9.69 -1.77 7.32
CA LEU A 254 10.72 -1.03 6.59
C LEU A 254 10.69 0.49 6.90
N GLY A 255 9.88 0.92 7.86
CA GLY A 255 9.79 2.32 8.31
C GLY A 255 8.92 3.20 7.43
N GLY A 256 8.11 2.62 6.55
CA GLY A 256 7.14 3.37 5.75
C GLY A 256 5.92 3.79 6.58
N ASP A 257 5.42 5.00 6.35
CA ASP A 257 4.13 5.45 6.88
C ASP A 257 3.01 5.11 5.88
N LEU A 258 2.03 4.29 6.30
CA LEU A 258 1.00 3.77 5.39
C LEU A 258 0.12 4.87 4.81
N ASP A 259 -0.17 5.92 5.58
CA ASP A 259 -0.94 7.06 5.12
C ASP A 259 -0.14 8.04 4.25
N THR A 260 1.19 7.96 4.25
CA THR A 260 2.03 8.61 3.22
C THR A 260 1.94 7.87 1.90
N GLY A 261 2.04 6.53 1.94
CA GLY A 261 1.76 5.66 0.80
C GLY A 261 2.94 5.34 -0.11
N CYS A 262 4.09 5.99 0.02
CA CYS A 262 5.27 5.59 -0.74
C CYS A 262 6.57 5.83 0.04
N PHE A 263 7.63 5.13 -0.35
CA PHE A 263 9.00 5.50 -0.05
C PHE A 263 9.94 5.14 -1.22
N ASN A 264 11.11 5.79 -1.25
CA ASN A 264 12.16 5.49 -2.23
C ASN A 264 12.79 4.13 -1.89
N VAL A 265 12.89 3.25 -2.87
CA VAL A 265 13.35 1.87 -2.66
C VAL A 265 14.48 1.50 -3.60
N THR A 266 15.38 0.66 -3.09
CA THR A 266 16.33 -0.12 -3.88
C THR A 266 15.96 -1.59 -3.73
N LEU A 267 15.85 -2.31 -4.85
CA LEU A 267 15.61 -3.76 -4.86
C LEU A 267 16.85 -4.52 -5.33
N GLU A 268 17.14 -5.60 -4.62
CA GLU A 268 18.07 -6.64 -5.07
C GLU A 268 17.32 -7.98 -5.10
N VAL A 269 17.51 -8.74 -6.18
CA VAL A 269 16.97 -10.09 -6.29
C VAL A 269 17.90 -11.03 -5.55
N SER A 270 17.39 -11.79 -4.58
CA SER A 270 18.20 -12.82 -3.93
C SER A 270 18.58 -13.89 -4.95
N ARG A 271 19.85 -14.28 -4.98
CA ARG A 271 20.33 -15.37 -5.85
C ARG A 271 19.79 -16.72 -5.44
#